data_AF-U2C610-F1
#
_entry.id   AF-U2C610-F1
#
_cell.length_a   1.000
_cell.length_b   1.000
_cell.length_c   1.000
_cell.angle_alpha   90.00
_cell.angle_beta   90.00
_cell.angle_gamma   90.00
#
_symmetry.space_group_name_H-M   'P 1'
#
loop_
_entity.id
_entity.type
_entity.pdbx_description
1 polymer ?
#
loop_
_entity_poly.entity_id
_entity_poly.type
_entity_poly.pdbx_seq_one_letter_code
_entity_poly.pdbx_strand_id
1 'polypeptide(L)'
;MPLEKIEKQMGLLDLFKKKTASETDLKSITYKRYWLDTMSTILIPTDWEVTNTDRFLAKSPDDRANLTVMSSEEPLKGAITKEFFERLKGEFFKEYEKDGFTALDETVANERYISKTFRAYDEVEYHFTCARKMDDRALITEIILRHKDPYSIEIRELVDKIGMSIQYVADFTRQFAQRLVTKNPNIQVRNTKGLEIEWMLKSEPGQLITSFLDNAYAEYMHRSDFYLSEIIEKYASSILETIPKKPKPQPEKPKPQPEKPKEAPKKEEPKKEEPVIITTPPPAAPPKTEEKPAAKQEPIIPPAPAKEEVKKEEKPVQEPAAKVETPAAKPQEKELEVIKAPQPIPEPEPAPVVEQPAAEAWDEDEAVIEGALVVKKEEIFPLVRTTAFIEDLKKDIPDLIYENINSELGVIYLVRNEKVSLTQGDLKSLRLDMLALKSLAVSNLINQIEVGVEEEGNRYTIVADGKFEASFLVVSELWSKDNIPVEGTITVGVPANNVLLITGSAHPADMNWIRHRVAQAYVESNIPISDKLFEVKGNSLIPLDI
;
A
#
# COMPACT_ATOMS: atom_id res chain seq x y z
N MET A 1 -9.39 -50.99 -29.95
CA MET A 1 -10.31 -49.92 -29.50
C MET A 1 -9.43 -48.78 -29.01
N PRO A 2 -9.51 -47.58 -29.59
CA PRO A 2 -8.81 -46.42 -29.03
C PRO A 2 -9.49 -46.01 -27.73
N LEU A 3 -8.70 -45.72 -26.70
CA LEU A 3 -9.21 -45.08 -25.48
C LEU A 3 -9.66 -43.66 -25.85
N GLU A 4 -10.90 -43.33 -25.51
CA GLU A 4 -11.43 -41.98 -25.67
C GLU A 4 -10.56 -41.01 -24.86
N LYS A 5 -10.04 -39.96 -25.52
CA LYS A 5 -9.51 -38.80 -24.80
C LYS A 5 -10.70 -38.13 -24.12
N ILE A 6 -10.83 -38.34 -22.82
CA ILE A 6 -11.62 -37.46 -21.98
C ILE A 6 -10.89 -36.12 -21.97
N GLU A 7 -11.37 -35.15 -22.75
CA GLU A 7 -10.91 -33.78 -22.68
C GLU A 7 -11.27 -33.23 -21.30
N LYS A 8 -10.25 -32.94 -20.49
CA LYS A 8 -10.43 -32.35 -19.17
C LYS A 8 -10.81 -30.88 -19.37
N GLN A 9 -12.08 -30.54 -19.17
CA GLN A 9 -12.52 -29.14 -19.09
C GLN A 9 -11.65 -28.40 -18.07
N MET A 10 -11.03 -27.30 -18.51
CA MET A 10 -10.29 -26.42 -17.61
C MET A 10 -11.28 -25.52 -16.87
N GLY A 11 -11.31 -25.57 -15.55
CA GLY A 11 -12.08 -24.61 -14.76
C GLY A 11 -11.44 -23.22 -14.80
N LEU A 12 -12.15 -22.18 -14.33
CA LEU A 12 -11.57 -20.85 -14.10
C LEU A 12 -10.30 -20.97 -13.27
N LEU A 13 -10.33 -21.87 -12.28
CA LEU A 13 -9.19 -22.15 -11.43
C LEU A 13 -8.09 -23.01 -12.07
N ASP A 14 -8.23 -23.66 -13.24
CA ASP A 14 -7.06 -24.32 -13.89
C ASP A 14 -6.17 -23.28 -14.61
N LEU A 15 -6.73 -22.13 -15.02
CA LEU A 15 -5.95 -20.94 -15.43
C LEU A 15 -5.16 -20.37 -14.23
N PHE A 16 -5.73 -20.38 -13.03
CA PHE A 16 -5.07 -19.90 -11.80
C PHE A 16 -4.20 -20.96 -11.09
N LYS A 17 -4.50 -22.26 -11.20
CA LYS A 17 -3.77 -23.37 -10.51
C LYS A 17 -2.46 -23.77 -11.18
N LYS A 18 -2.21 -23.33 -12.42
CA LYS A 18 -0.87 -23.43 -13.02
C LYS A 18 0.17 -22.55 -12.28
N LYS A 19 -0.31 -21.66 -11.41
CA LYS A 19 0.45 -20.73 -10.58
C LYS A 19 0.57 -21.24 -9.12
N THR A 20 -0.50 -21.81 -8.54
CA THR A 20 -0.52 -22.33 -7.15
C THR A 20 0.33 -23.59 -6.87
N ALA A 21 1.16 -24.07 -7.81
CA ALA A 21 2.05 -25.22 -7.61
C ALA A 21 3.49 -24.86 -7.21
N SER A 22 3.80 -23.57 -7.00
CA SER A 22 4.93 -23.11 -6.17
C SER A 22 4.81 -21.64 -5.71
N GLU A 23 3.60 -21.07 -5.70
CA GLU A 23 3.39 -19.65 -5.37
C GLU A 23 3.40 -19.38 -3.86
N THR A 24 4.31 -18.50 -3.45
CA THR A 24 4.11 -17.68 -2.24
C THR A 24 3.16 -16.53 -2.62
N ASP A 25 1.85 -16.71 -2.41
CA ASP A 25 0.85 -15.69 -2.75
C ASP A 25 1.19 -14.34 -2.09
N LEU A 26 1.55 -13.35 -2.93
CA LEU A 26 1.97 -12.02 -2.50
C LEU A 26 0.91 -11.25 -1.71
N LYS A 27 -0.36 -11.67 -1.77
CA LYS A 27 -1.47 -11.13 -0.98
C LYS A 27 -1.52 -11.71 0.43
N SER A 28 -1.06 -12.96 0.61
CA SER A 28 -0.94 -13.63 1.91
C SER A 28 0.28 -13.16 2.72
N ILE A 29 1.30 -12.61 2.04
CA ILE A 29 2.50 -12.07 2.70
C ILE A 29 2.10 -10.93 3.65
N THR A 30 2.40 -11.10 4.93
CA THR A 30 2.37 -9.99 5.89
C THR A 30 3.67 -9.20 5.79
N TYR A 31 3.60 -7.89 5.98
CA TYR A 31 4.77 -7.02 5.89
C TYR A 31 5.01 -6.29 7.21
N LYS A 32 6.27 -6.01 7.50
CA LYS A 32 6.69 -5.17 8.63
C LYS A 32 7.49 -3.97 8.11
N ARG A 33 7.26 -2.81 8.73
CA ARG A 33 7.96 -1.57 8.37
C ARG A 33 9.30 -1.47 9.08
N TYR A 34 10.34 -1.15 8.32
CA TYR A 34 11.70 -0.93 8.79
C TYR A 34 12.18 0.45 8.35
N TRP A 35 13.04 1.07 9.16
CA TRP A 35 13.81 2.22 8.74
C TRP A 35 14.86 1.79 7.70
N LEU A 36 14.96 2.52 6.59
CA LEU A 36 16.09 2.44 5.66
C LEU A 36 17.22 3.34 6.16
N ASP A 37 16.86 4.58 6.49
CA ASP A 37 17.72 5.66 6.97
C ASP A 37 16.96 6.51 8.00
N THR A 38 17.44 7.71 8.35
CA THR A 38 16.79 8.59 9.35
C THR A 38 15.53 9.31 8.84
N MET A 39 15.23 9.23 7.55
CA MET A 39 14.20 10.00 6.84
C MET A 39 13.22 9.13 6.05
N SER A 40 13.53 7.86 5.80
CA SER A 40 12.76 6.95 4.96
C SER A 40 12.59 5.54 5.55
N THR A 41 11.48 4.89 5.19
CA THR A 41 11.07 3.57 5.68
C THR A 41 10.62 2.68 4.53
N ILE A 42 10.70 1.36 4.69
CA ILE A 42 10.32 0.36 3.69
C ILE A 42 9.50 -0.77 4.35
N LEU A 43 8.61 -1.41 3.60
CA LEU A 43 7.97 -2.67 3.98
C LEU A 43 8.79 -3.86 3.46
N ILE A 44 9.09 -4.80 4.34
CA ILE A 44 9.71 -6.09 4.02
C ILE A 44 8.77 -7.20 4.54
N PRO A 45 8.67 -8.37 3.87
CA PRO A 45 7.92 -9.52 4.42
C PRO A 45 8.33 -9.83 5.88
N THR A 46 7.35 -10.13 6.73
CA THR A 46 7.57 -10.27 8.18
C THR A 46 8.46 -11.45 8.56
N ASP A 47 8.47 -12.48 7.71
CA ASP A 47 9.26 -13.71 7.84
C ASP A 47 10.72 -13.55 7.41
N TRP A 48 11.07 -12.47 6.71
CA TRP A 48 12.43 -12.23 6.25
C TRP A 48 13.35 -11.69 7.36
N GLU A 49 14.59 -12.17 7.39
CA GLU A 49 15.63 -11.67 8.28
C GLU A 49 16.15 -10.32 7.74
N VAL A 50 16.06 -9.26 8.55
CA VAL A 50 16.51 -7.91 8.18
C VAL A 50 17.72 -7.50 9.01
N THR A 51 18.81 -7.13 8.33
CA THR A 51 20.00 -6.53 8.93
C THR A 51 20.12 -5.09 8.44
N ASN A 52 20.17 -4.12 9.35
CA ASN A 52 20.39 -2.71 9.03
C ASN A 52 21.39 -2.07 10.01
N THR A 53 22.68 -2.37 9.81
CA THR A 53 23.80 -1.79 10.59
C THR A 53 24.66 -0.86 9.72
N ASP A 54 25.20 -1.38 8.62
CA ASP A 54 26.03 -0.64 7.65
C ASP A 54 25.37 -0.50 6.27
N ARG A 55 24.51 -1.46 5.93
CA ARG A 55 23.67 -1.52 4.72
C ARG A 55 22.35 -2.16 5.10
N PHE A 56 21.29 -1.83 4.38
CA PHE A 56 20.02 -2.51 4.54
C PHE A 56 20.03 -3.80 3.69
N LEU A 57 20.04 -4.95 4.36
CA LEU A 57 19.89 -6.26 3.76
C LEU A 57 18.63 -6.94 4.30
N ALA A 58 17.92 -7.67 3.45
CA ALA A 58 16.84 -8.56 3.85
C ALA A 58 16.96 -9.91 3.13
N LYS A 59 16.70 -11.02 3.84
CA LYS A 59 16.84 -12.39 3.33
C LYS A 59 15.57 -13.20 3.53
N SER A 60 15.18 -13.99 2.53
CA SER A 60 14.10 -14.97 2.68
C SER A 60 14.48 -16.11 3.65
N PRO A 61 13.51 -16.75 4.33
CA PRO A 61 13.76 -17.87 5.25
C PRO A 61 14.53 -19.05 4.66
N ASP A 62 14.47 -19.23 3.35
CA ASP A 62 15.11 -20.32 2.60
C ASP A 62 16.43 -19.91 1.92
N ASP A 63 16.93 -18.69 2.20
CA ASP A 63 18.13 -18.08 1.60
C ASP A 63 18.11 -18.04 0.05
N ARG A 64 16.95 -18.18 -0.60
CA ARG A 64 16.84 -18.05 -2.07
C ARG A 64 16.82 -16.61 -2.54
N ALA A 65 16.24 -15.71 -1.75
CA ALA A 65 16.12 -14.30 -2.07
C ALA A 65 17.00 -13.46 -1.14
N ASN A 66 17.91 -12.67 -1.73
CA ASN A 66 18.80 -11.75 -1.02
C ASN A 66 18.57 -10.33 -1.55
N LEU A 67 17.89 -9.50 -0.77
CA LEU A 67 17.59 -8.10 -1.10
C LEU A 67 18.61 -7.16 -0.46
N THR A 68 19.13 -6.23 -1.25
CA THR A 68 19.98 -5.13 -0.80
C THR A 68 19.30 -3.81 -1.16
N VAL A 69 19.27 -2.85 -0.23
CA VAL A 69 18.87 -1.46 -0.52
C VAL A 69 20.07 -0.54 -0.34
N MET A 70 20.26 0.35 -1.30
CA MET A 70 21.30 1.37 -1.34
C MET A 70 20.67 2.74 -1.60
N SER A 71 21.13 3.77 -0.89
CA SER A 71 20.72 5.15 -1.13
C SER A 71 21.93 6.03 -1.48
N SER A 72 21.75 6.92 -2.46
CA SER A 72 22.74 7.92 -2.87
C SER A 72 22.08 9.27 -3.12
N GLU A 73 22.86 10.35 -3.09
CA GLU A 73 22.37 11.70 -3.43
C GLU A 73 23.02 12.22 -4.71
N GLU A 74 22.21 12.68 -5.65
CA GLU A 74 22.66 13.29 -6.91
C GLU A 74 22.14 14.73 -7.06
N PRO A 75 22.91 15.66 -7.66
CA PRO A 75 22.42 17.01 -7.95
C PRO A 75 21.23 16.99 -8.94
N LEU A 76 20.11 17.60 -8.56
CA LEU A 76 18.88 17.59 -9.36
C LEU A 76 18.52 18.99 -9.87
N LYS A 77 18.59 19.17 -11.19
CA LYS A 77 18.03 20.35 -11.88
C LYS A 77 16.64 20.03 -12.41
N GLY A 78 15.62 20.69 -11.87
CA GLY A 78 14.23 20.55 -12.32
C GLY A 78 13.40 19.59 -11.47
N ALA A 79 12.56 18.78 -12.13
CA ALA A 79 11.69 17.79 -11.51
C ALA A 79 12.21 16.36 -11.75
N ILE A 80 11.70 15.40 -10.99
CA ILE A 80 11.85 13.97 -11.28
C ILE A 80 10.74 13.61 -12.27
N THR A 81 11.10 12.99 -13.39
CA THR A 81 10.22 12.59 -14.49
C THR A 81 10.64 11.22 -15.02
N LYS A 82 9.90 10.65 -15.98
CA LYS A 82 10.30 9.40 -16.65
C LYS A 82 11.69 9.51 -17.29
N GLU A 83 11.97 10.62 -17.96
CA GLU A 83 13.24 10.91 -18.64
C GLU A 83 14.41 11.08 -17.65
N PHE A 84 14.14 11.51 -16.40
CA PHE A 84 15.15 11.50 -15.34
C PHE A 84 15.61 10.06 -15.05
N PHE A 85 14.68 9.12 -14.89
CA PHE A 85 15.01 7.73 -14.60
C PHE A 85 15.62 7.00 -15.78
N GLU A 86 15.11 7.22 -17.00
CA GLU A 86 15.69 6.68 -18.23
C GLU A 86 17.14 7.15 -18.42
N ARG A 87 17.44 8.42 -18.11
CA ARG A 87 18.83 8.94 -18.12
C ARG A 87 19.68 8.40 -16.97
N LEU A 88 19.09 8.13 -15.81
CA LEU A 88 19.80 7.64 -14.62
C LEU A 88 20.26 6.18 -14.76
N LYS A 89 19.40 5.29 -15.29
CA LYS A 89 19.69 3.85 -15.38
C LYS A 89 19.79 3.30 -16.81
N GLY A 90 19.37 4.04 -17.83
CA GLY A 90 19.32 3.55 -19.21
C GLY A 90 20.67 3.17 -19.81
N GLU A 91 21.73 3.96 -19.61
CA GLU A 91 23.08 3.58 -20.06
C GLU A 91 23.65 2.44 -19.22
N PHE A 92 23.45 2.44 -17.90
CA PHE A 92 23.85 1.35 -17.01
C PHE A 92 23.22 0.02 -17.46
N PHE A 93 21.92 -0.04 -17.75
CA PHE A 93 21.26 -1.26 -18.22
C PHE A 93 21.77 -1.74 -19.59
N LYS A 94 22.13 -0.84 -20.51
CA LYS A 94 22.76 -1.21 -21.79
C LYS A 94 24.17 -1.77 -21.60
N GLU A 95 24.94 -1.19 -20.69
CA GLU A 95 26.29 -1.67 -20.35
C GLU A 95 26.21 -3.03 -19.65
N TYR A 96 25.24 -3.23 -18.77
CA TYR A 96 24.94 -4.52 -18.14
C TYR A 96 24.65 -5.63 -19.18
N GLU A 97 23.79 -5.36 -20.17
CA GLU A 97 23.55 -6.32 -21.27
C GLU A 97 24.82 -6.65 -22.06
N LYS A 98 25.65 -5.64 -22.30
CA LYS A 98 26.92 -5.78 -23.04
C LYS A 98 27.98 -6.58 -22.27
N ASP A 99 27.97 -6.49 -20.94
CA ASP A 99 28.85 -7.26 -20.05
C ASP A 99 28.42 -8.74 -19.89
N GLY A 100 27.33 -9.15 -20.55
CA GLY A 100 26.86 -10.53 -20.65
C GLY A 100 25.65 -10.86 -19.78
N PHE A 101 25.11 -9.89 -19.04
CA PHE A 101 23.90 -10.07 -18.23
C PHE A 101 22.66 -10.09 -19.15
N THR A 102 21.94 -11.21 -19.21
CA THR A 102 20.80 -11.32 -20.14
C THR A 102 19.57 -10.64 -19.55
N ALA A 103 19.01 -9.63 -20.22
CA ALA A 103 17.73 -9.03 -19.84
C ALA A 103 16.59 -10.07 -19.91
N LEU A 104 15.72 -10.09 -18.89
CA LEU A 104 14.63 -11.06 -18.76
C LEU A 104 13.24 -10.43 -18.90
N ASP A 105 13.15 -9.10 -18.79
CA ASP A 105 11.94 -8.29 -18.99
C ASP A 105 12.26 -6.97 -19.72
N GLU A 106 11.20 -6.24 -20.09
CA GLU A 106 11.30 -4.90 -20.64
C GLU A 106 11.56 -3.86 -19.53
N THR A 107 12.29 -2.79 -19.86
CA THR A 107 12.52 -1.67 -18.94
C THR A 107 11.19 -0.95 -18.63
N VAL A 108 10.70 -1.05 -17.39
CA VAL A 108 9.53 -0.28 -16.94
C VAL A 108 10.00 1.04 -16.32
N ALA A 109 9.54 2.18 -16.82
CA ALA A 109 9.90 3.50 -16.31
C ALA A 109 8.70 4.45 -16.24
N ASN A 110 8.57 5.22 -15.16
CA ASN A 110 7.53 6.23 -14.94
C ASN A 110 8.05 7.37 -14.05
N GLU A 111 7.18 8.28 -13.58
CA GLU A 111 7.55 9.43 -12.75
C GLU A 111 8.02 9.08 -11.32
N ARG A 112 7.89 7.82 -10.88
CA ARG A 112 8.25 7.36 -9.52
C ARG A 112 9.43 6.41 -9.49
N TYR A 113 9.59 5.55 -10.49
CA TYR A 113 10.64 4.53 -10.53
C TYR A 113 11.02 4.11 -11.94
N ILE A 114 12.14 3.38 -12.02
CA ILE A 114 12.53 2.51 -13.13
C ILE A 114 12.93 1.12 -12.61
N SER A 115 12.51 0.06 -13.29
CA SER A 115 12.84 -1.32 -12.96
C SER A 115 13.21 -2.12 -14.21
N LYS A 116 13.99 -3.18 -13.98
CA LYS A 116 14.41 -4.17 -14.97
C LYS A 116 14.93 -5.42 -14.26
N THR A 117 14.99 -6.55 -14.94
CA THR A 117 15.44 -7.83 -14.41
C THR A 117 16.45 -8.48 -15.34
N PHE A 118 17.52 -9.04 -14.77
CA PHE A 118 18.64 -9.64 -15.48
C PHE A 118 18.97 -11.03 -14.97
N ARG A 119 19.41 -11.93 -15.86
CA ARG A 119 20.13 -13.15 -15.51
C ARG A 119 21.58 -12.79 -15.24
N ALA A 120 22.05 -13.05 -14.01
CA ALA A 120 23.41 -12.80 -13.56
C ALA A 120 24.05 -14.10 -13.11
N TYR A 121 24.84 -14.71 -13.99
CA TYR A 121 25.45 -16.03 -13.78
C TYR A 121 24.40 -17.09 -13.41
N ASP A 122 24.40 -17.57 -12.17
CA ASP A 122 23.45 -18.53 -11.62
C ASP A 122 22.18 -17.89 -11.02
N GLU A 123 22.20 -16.60 -10.69
CA GLU A 123 21.08 -15.88 -10.05
C GLU A 123 20.27 -15.02 -11.03
N VAL A 124 19.09 -14.59 -10.62
CA VAL A 124 18.29 -13.54 -11.26
C VAL A 124 18.32 -12.28 -10.40
N GLU A 125 18.77 -11.16 -10.96
CA GLU A 125 18.74 -9.86 -10.29
C GLU A 125 17.53 -9.03 -10.74
N TYR A 126 16.66 -8.72 -9.78
CA TYR A 126 15.51 -7.83 -9.95
C TYR A 126 15.91 -6.43 -9.46
N HIS A 127 16.13 -5.52 -10.40
CA HIS A 127 16.50 -4.13 -10.12
C HIS A 127 15.24 -3.28 -10.00
N PHE A 128 15.23 -2.36 -9.03
CA PHE A 128 14.22 -1.31 -8.89
C PHE A 128 14.92 -0.04 -8.39
N THR A 129 14.68 1.11 -9.01
CA THR A 129 15.27 2.39 -8.61
C THR A 129 14.20 3.45 -8.57
N CYS A 130 13.96 4.01 -7.39
CA CYS A 130 13.11 5.18 -7.19
C CYS A 130 13.96 6.38 -6.76
N ALA A 131 13.38 7.58 -6.80
CA ALA A 131 14.07 8.79 -6.36
C ALA A 131 13.11 9.80 -5.74
N ARG A 132 13.63 10.57 -4.79
CA ARG A 132 12.90 11.64 -4.11
C ARG A 132 13.65 12.95 -4.21
N LYS A 133 12.95 14.00 -4.65
CA LYS A 133 13.48 15.37 -4.64
C LYS A 133 13.61 15.88 -3.19
N MET A 134 14.80 16.37 -2.89
CA MET A 134 15.23 16.98 -1.61
C MET A 134 15.97 18.28 -1.96
N ASP A 135 15.24 19.39 -1.96
CA ASP A 135 15.72 20.71 -2.43
C ASP A 135 16.34 20.64 -3.85
N ASP A 136 17.63 20.92 -3.99
CA ASP A 136 18.40 20.87 -5.25
C ASP A 136 19.08 19.50 -5.49
N ARG A 137 18.68 18.45 -4.76
CA ARG A 137 19.19 17.08 -4.88
C ARG A 137 18.05 16.08 -5.11
N ALA A 138 18.41 14.92 -5.66
CA ALA A 138 17.60 13.71 -5.65
C ALA A 138 18.26 12.70 -4.71
N LEU A 139 17.53 12.27 -3.69
CA LEU A 139 17.84 11.05 -2.94
C LEU A 139 17.35 9.87 -3.79
N ILE A 140 18.28 9.13 -4.36
CA ILE A 140 18.02 7.95 -5.18
C ILE A 140 18.10 6.73 -4.26
N THR A 141 17.12 5.83 -4.37
CA THR A 141 17.12 4.56 -3.65
C THR A 141 17.01 3.42 -4.64
N GLU A 142 18.01 2.55 -4.62
CA GLU A 142 18.16 1.37 -5.47
C GLU A 142 17.95 0.10 -4.62
N ILE A 143 17.12 -0.79 -5.14
CA ILE A 143 16.86 -2.12 -4.61
C ILE A 143 17.36 -3.12 -5.64
N ILE A 144 18.17 -4.07 -5.18
CA ILE A 144 18.54 -5.25 -5.97
C ILE A 144 18.16 -6.47 -5.12
N LEU A 145 17.19 -7.24 -5.60
CA LEU A 145 16.91 -8.58 -5.08
C LEU A 145 17.59 -9.59 -6.00
N ARG A 146 18.45 -10.43 -5.43
CA ARG A 146 19.02 -11.60 -6.10
C ARG A 146 18.22 -12.84 -5.74
N HIS A 147 17.88 -13.65 -6.74
CA HIS A 147 17.10 -14.86 -6.57
C HIS A 147 17.79 -16.07 -7.21
N LYS A 148 17.89 -17.19 -6.48
CA LYS A 148 18.56 -18.41 -6.96
C LYS A 148 17.74 -19.21 -8.00
N ASP A 149 16.41 -19.13 -7.92
CA ASP A 149 15.53 -19.78 -8.92
C ASP A 149 15.41 -18.94 -10.22
N PRO A 150 14.88 -19.50 -11.32
CA PRO A 150 14.61 -18.76 -12.55
C PRO A 150 13.67 -17.56 -12.39
N TYR A 151 13.56 -16.78 -13.47
CA TYR A 151 12.68 -15.60 -13.53
C TYR A 151 11.24 -15.94 -13.12
N SER A 152 10.71 -15.18 -12.17
CA SER A 152 9.30 -15.23 -11.75
C SER A 152 8.72 -13.82 -11.76
N ILE A 153 7.53 -13.71 -12.34
CA ILE A 153 6.73 -12.48 -12.30
C ILE A 153 6.29 -12.15 -10.86
N GLU A 154 6.08 -13.14 -9.99
CA GLU A 154 5.76 -12.88 -8.57
C GLU A 154 6.92 -12.21 -7.85
N ILE A 155 8.17 -12.62 -8.12
CA ILE A 155 9.34 -11.99 -7.50
C ILE A 155 9.54 -10.57 -8.05
N ARG A 156 9.23 -10.31 -9.33
CA ARG A 156 9.18 -8.96 -9.90
C ARG A 156 8.14 -8.08 -9.20
N GLU A 157 6.92 -8.57 -9.04
CA GLU A 157 5.82 -7.90 -8.33
C GLU A 157 6.15 -7.68 -6.85
N LEU A 158 6.83 -8.63 -6.18
CA LEU A 158 7.30 -8.48 -4.81
C LEU A 158 8.28 -7.33 -4.67
N VAL A 159 9.28 -7.24 -5.56
CA VAL A 159 10.28 -6.15 -5.55
C VAL A 159 9.63 -4.81 -5.84
N ASP A 160 8.69 -4.76 -6.79
CA ASP A 160 7.95 -3.54 -7.10
C ASP A 160 7.07 -3.09 -5.93
N LYS A 161 6.40 -4.02 -5.23
CA LYS A 161 5.62 -3.75 -4.03
C LYS A 161 6.50 -3.28 -2.86
N ILE A 162 7.66 -3.89 -2.66
CA ILE A 162 8.66 -3.46 -1.66
C ILE A 162 9.19 -2.06 -2.02
N GLY A 163 9.57 -1.80 -3.27
CA GLY A 163 10.06 -0.51 -3.72
C GLY A 163 9.02 0.61 -3.67
N MET A 164 7.78 0.33 -4.06
CA MET A 164 6.66 1.27 -3.95
C MET A 164 6.20 1.52 -2.51
N SER A 165 6.64 0.70 -1.54
CA SER A 165 6.35 0.90 -0.11
C SER A 165 7.24 1.93 0.58
N ILE A 166 8.28 2.42 -0.12
CA ILE A 166 9.24 3.39 0.42
C ILE A 166 8.50 4.69 0.76
N GLN A 167 8.48 5.03 2.05
CA GLN A 167 7.76 6.19 2.56
C GLN A 167 8.68 7.10 3.39
N TYR A 168 8.74 8.36 2.99
CA TYR A 168 9.49 9.41 3.68
C TYR A 168 8.70 10.03 4.84
N VAL A 169 9.38 10.31 5.96
CA VAL A 169 8.82 10.98 7.16
C VAL A 169 8.12 12.30 6.79
N ALA A 170 8.75 13.11 5.94
CA ALA A 170 8.20 14.40 5.52
C ALA A 170 6.85 14.28 4.76
N ASP A 171 6.62 13.18 4.05
CA ASP A 171 5.34 12.94 3.35
C ASP A 171 4.22 12.54 4.31
N PHE A 172 4.52 11.83 5.40
CA PHE A 172 3.57 11.56 6.48
C PHE A 172 3.11 12.88 7.11
N THR A 173 4.07 13.71 7.53
CA THR A 173 3.80 15.01 8.15
C THR A 173 3.05 15.96 7.22
N ARG A 174 3.37 15.97 5.92
CA ARG A 174 2.62 16.75 4.92
C ARG A 174 1.17 16.28 4.78
N GLN A 175 0.92 14.97 4.68
CA GLN A 175 -0.44 14.42 4.58
C GLN A 175 -1.25 14.71 5.85
N PHE A 176 -0.60 14.62 7.02
CA PHE A 176 -1.21 14.98 8.30
C PHE A 176 -1.58 16.47 8.36
N ALA A 177 -0.66 17.35 7.98
CA ALA A 177 -0.87 18.80 7.91
C ALA A 177 -2.01 19.17 6.94
N GLN A 178 -2.07 18.51 5.78
CA GLN A 178 -3.20 18.64 4.85
C GLN A 178 -4.51 18.24 5.50
N ARG A 179 -4.56 17.09 6.19
CA ARG A 179 -5.79 16.60 6.83
C ARG A 179 -6.29 17.53 7.94
N LEU A 180 -5.40 18.10 8.76
CA LEU A 180 -5.76 19.13 9.75
C LEU A 180 -6.47 20.33 9.10
N VAL A 181 -5.92 20.85 7.99
CA VAL A 181 -6.52 21.98 7.24
C VAL A 181 -7.85 21.58 6.59
N THR A 182 -7.98 20.37 6.05
CA THR A 182 -9.25 19.87 5.48
C THR A 182 -10.34 19.73 6.54
N LYS A 183 -10.03 19.19 7.73
CA LYS A 183 -11.00 19.02 8.81
C LYS A 183 -11.35 20.34 9.51
N ASN A 184 -10.44 21.31 9.53
CA ASN A 184 -10.70 22.64 10.08
C ASN A 184 -10.09 23.73 9.19
N PRO A 185 -10.86 24.32 8.25
CA PRO A 185 -10.40 25.38 7.38
C PRO A 185 -9.95 26.68 8.10
N ASN A 186 -10.22 26.82 9.40
CA ASN A 186 -9.65 27.89 10.23
C ASN A 186 -8.16 27.67 10.55
N ILE A 187 -7.60 26.48 10.33
CA ILE A 187 -6.17 26.21 10.51
C ILE A 187 -5.36 26.81 9.35
N GLN A 188 -4.22 27.38 9.70
CA GLN A 188 -3.13 27.75 8.81
C GLN A 188 -1.84 27.09 9.29
N VAL A 189 -1.33 26.14 8.51
CA VAL A 189 0.00 25.57 8.72
C VAL A 189 1.05 26.62 8.33
N ARG A 190 2.10 26.74 9.13
CA ARG A 190 3.23 27.65 8.93
C ARG A 190 4.50 26.92 8.52
N ASN A 191 4.75 25.75 9.10
CA ASN A 191 5.96 25.00 8.89
C ASN A 191 5.72 23.50 9.15
N THR A 192 6.54 22.65 8.56
CA THR A 192 6.56 21.20 8.80
C THR A 192 8.00 20.73 8.77
N LYS A 193 8.48 20.10 9.85
CA LYS A 193 9.87 19.65 9.97
C LYS A 193 9.92 18.30 10.69
N GLY A 194 10.46 17.26 10.05
CA GLY A 194 10.43 15.91 10.62
C GLY A 194 9.00 15.49 10.96
N LEU A 195 8.73 15.16 12.23
CA LEU A 195 7.42 14.84 12.78
C LEU A 195 6.72 16.02 13.50
N GLU A 196 7.16 17.26 13.24
CA GLU A 196 6.59 18.48 13.82
C GLU A 196 5.75 19.25 12.79
N ILE A 197 4.56 19.70 13.20
CA ILE A 197 3.74 20.67 12.46
C ILE A 197 3.61 21.94 13.30
N GLU A 198 4.05 23.08 12.76
CA GLU A 198 3.75 24.39 13.34
C GLU A 198 2.54 24.99 12.61
N TRP A 199 1.49 25.33 13.35
CA TRP A 199 0.24 25.83 12.79
C TRP A 199 -0.44 26.83 13.74
N MET A 200 -1.48 27.50 13.26
CA MET A 200 -2.22 28.51 14.02
C MET A 200 -3.66 28.63 13.51
N LEU A 201 -4.53 29.24 14.31
CA LEU A 201 -5.89 29.57 13.89
C LEU A 201 -5.92 30.94 13.19
N LYS A 202 -6.54 31.01 12.01
CA LYS A 202 -6.77 32.26 11.26
C LYS A 202 -7.60 33.26 12.08
N SER A 203 -8.49 32.75 12.92
CA SER A 203 -9.28 33.55 13.87
C SER A 203 -8.47 34.17 15.02
N GLU A 204 -7.28 33.66 15.31
CA GLU A 204 -6.43 34.10 16.44
C GLU A 204 -4.97 34.22 15.97
N PRO A 205 -4.67 35.19 15.08
CA PRO A 205 -3.47 35.16 14.24
C PRO A 205 -2.14 35.50 14.94
N GLY A 206 -2.03 35.25 16.24
CA GLY A 206 -0.81 35.45 17.04
C GLY A 206 -0.36 34.23 17.87
N GLN A 207 -1.17 33.18 17.97
CA GLN A 207 -0.80 31.97 18.73
C GLN A 207 -0.31 30.87 17.78
N LEU A 208 1.00 30.64 17.78
CA LEU A 208 1.62 29.50 17.11
C LEU A 208 1.51 28.26 18.01
N ILE A 209 1.09 27.14 17.43
CA ILE A 209 0.93 25.84 18.08
C ILE A 209 1.84 24.85 17.36
N THR A 210 2.68 24.14 18.11
CA THR A 210 3.48 23.03 17.61
C THR A 210 2.80 21.71 17.98
N SER A 211 2.56 20.85 17.00
CA SER A 211 2.04 19.49 17.21
C SER A 211 3.10 18.47 16.83
N PHE A 212 3.40 17.60 17.78
CA PHE A 212 4.33 16.48 17.66
C PHE A 212 3.58 15.22 17.19
N LEU A 213 4.06 14.58 16.13
CA LEU A 213 3.41 13.44 15.50
C LEU A 213 4.02 12.08 15.90
N ASP A 214 4.99 12.06 16.82
CA ASP A 214 5.76 10.87 17.24
C ASP A 214 4.86 9.66 17.57
N ASN A 215 3.79 9.88 18.34
CA ASN A 215 2.84 8.82 18.68
C ASN A 215 2.05 8.30 17.47
N ALA A 216 1.66 9.19 16.55
CA ALA A 216 0.94 8.81 15.34
C ALA A 216 1.87 8.06 14.38
N TYR A 217 3.12 8.50 14.27
CA TYR A 217 4.13 7.85 13.45
C TYR A 217 4.57 6.50 14.02
N ALA A 218 4.69 6.38 15.35
CA ALA A 218 4.96 5.10 16.02
C ALA A 218 3.84 4.08 15.74
N GLU A 219 2.55 4.45 15.84
CA GLU A 219 1.46 3.55 15.45
C GLU A 219 1.56 3.16 13.96
N TYR A 220 1.92 4.09 13.08
CA TYR A 220 2.15 3.82 11.65
C TYR A 220 3.34 2.88 11.38
N MET A 221 4.41 2.94 12.20
CA MET A 221 5.54 2.02 12.11
C MET A 221 5.22 0.59 12.58
N HIS A 222 4.22 0.43 13.45
CA HIS A 222 3.81 -0.88 13.99
C HIS A 222 2.67 -1.56 13.23
N ARG A 223 2.10 -0.91 12.21
CA ARG A 223 1.02 -1.46 11.37
C ARG A 223 1.57 -2.05 10.07
N SER A 224 1.10 -3.25 9.73
CA SER A 224 1.49 -4.04 8.55
C SER A 224 0.77 -3.64 7.26
N ASP A 225 -0.22 -2.76 7.37
CA ASP A 225 -1.30 -2.51 6.42
C ASP A 225 -1.46 -1.01 6.10
N PHE A 226 -2.15 -0.72 4.99
CA PHE A 226 -2.21 0.59 4.33
C PHE A 226 -3.05 1.67 5.06
N TYR A 227 -3.28 1.55 6.37
CA TYR A 227 -4.12 2.44 7.19
C TYR A 227 -3.52 3.82 7.50
N LEU A 228 -2.61 4.34 6.66
CA LEU A 228 -2.02 5.67 6.80
C LEU A 228 -3.10 6.76 6.98
N SER A 229 -4.16 6.69 6.18
CA SER A 229 -5.30 7.62 6.24
C SER A 229 -6.06 7.56 7.57
N GLU A 230 -6.24 6.38 8.16
CA GLU A 230 -6.97 6.21 9.43
C GLU A 230 -6.17 6.69 10.63
N ILE A 231 -4.86 6.42 10.65
CA ILE A 231 -3.95 6.90 11.68
C ILE A 231 -3.90 8.43 11.63
N ILE A 232 -3.75 9.01 10.43
CA ILE A 232 -3.85 10.46 10.24
C ILE A 232 -5.24 10.96 10.70
N GLU A 233 -6.34 10.29 10.37
CA GLU A 233 -7.69 10.70 10.77
C GLU A 233 -7.89 10.73 12.29
N LYS A 234 -7.52 9.63 12.97
CA LYS A 234 -7.60 9.46 14.42
C LYS A 234 -6.87 10.57 15.16
N TYR A 235 -5.60 10.78 14.84
CA TYR A 235 -4.76 11.75 15.54
C TYR A 235 -5.09 13.20 15.13
N ALA A 236 -5.44 13.48 13.87
CA ALA A 236 -5.89 14.80 13.47
C ALA A 236 -7.21 15.19 14.17
N SER A 237 -8.12 14.24 14.39
CA SER A 237 -9.35 14.46 15.17
C SER A 237 -9.02 14.83 16.62
N SER A 238 -8.14 14.08 17.27
CA SER A 238 -7.71 14.33 18.65
C SER A 238 -7.12 15.74 18.81
N ILE A 239 -6.21 16.17 17.93
CA ILE A 239 -5.64 17.53 17.95
C ILE A 239 -6.75 18.60 17.83
N LEU A 240 -7.73 18.40 16.94
CA LEU A 240 -8.83 19.33 16.75
C LEU A 240 -9.79 19.42 17.96
N GLU A 241 -9.95 18.34 18.72
CA GLU A 241 -10.76 18.34 19.95
C GLU A 241 -10.09 19.11 21.09
N THR A 242 -8.75 19.20 21.12
CA THR A 242 -8.03 20.02 22.11
C THR A 242 -8.19 21.53 21.89
N ILE A 243 -8.68 21.97 20.73
CA ILE A 243 -8.88 23.39 20.44
C ILE A 243 -10.03 23.93 21.32
N PRO A 244 -9.80 24.97 22.16
CA PRO A 244 -10.85 25.54 22.99
C PRO A 244 -12.03 26.04 22.15
N LYS A 245 -13.19 25.37 22.28
CA LYS A 245 -14.43 25.80 21.63
C LYS A 245 -14.89 27.11 22.28
N LYS A 246 -14.89 28.21 21.53
CA LYS A 246 -15.48 29.48 21.99
C LYS A 246 -16.92 29.25 22.45
N PRO A 247 -17.33 29.78 23.62
CA PRO A 247 -18.70 29.63 24.09
C PRO A 247 -19.66 30.23 23.06
N LYS A 248 -20.75 29.51 22.73
CA LYS A 248 -21.80 30.02 21.85
C LYS A 248 -22.33 31.34 22.46
N PRO A 249 -22.53 32.41 21.67
CA PRO A 249 -23.11 33.64 22.18
C PRO A 249 -24.51 33.34 22.71
N GLN A 250 -24.75 33.63 23.99
CA GLN A 250 -26.09 33.68 24.54
C GLN A 250 -26.83 34.86 23.88
N PRO A 251 -28.14 34.74 23.57
CA PRO A 251 -28.90 35.83 22.97
C PRO A 251 -28.89 37.06 23.89
N GLU A 252 -28.58 38.23 23.32
CA GLU A 252 -28.51 39.49 24.08
C GLU A 252 -29.84 39.80 24.78
N LYS A 253 -29.78 40.09 26.09
CA LYS A 253 -30.88 40.80 26.76
C LYS A 253 -30.90 42.25 26.30
N PRO A 254 -32.09 42.89 26.14
CA PRO A 254 -32.17 44.26 25.64
C PRO A 254 -31.45 45.27 26.53
N LYS A 255 -30.73 46.22 25.92
CA LYS A 255 -30.08 47.35 26.62
C LYS A 255 -31.12 48.32 27.18
N PRO A 256 -30.98 48.80 28.42
CA PRO A 256 -31.69 49.98 28.90
C PRO A 256 -31.24 51.26 28.18
N GLN A 257 -32.15 52.22 28.03
CA GLN A 257 -31.86 53.58 27.53
C GLN A 257 -31.19 54.46 28.61
N PRO A 258 -30.55 55.58 28.23
CA PRO A 258 -29.64 56.32 29.11
C PRO A 258 -30.30 57.47 29.89
N GLU A 259 -29.94 57.59 31.17
CA GLU A 259 -30.05 58.84 31.93
C GLU A 259 -28.67 59.32 32.42
N LYS A 260 -28.57 60.60 32.77
CA LYS A 260 -27.34 61.40 32.90
C LYS A 260 -27.57 62.48 33.98
N PRO A 261 -26.53 63.12 34.54
CA PRO A 261 -25.50 62.59 35.43
C PRO A 261 -25.43 63.35 36.79
N LYS A 262 -24.75 62.77 37.79
CA LYS A 262 -24.13 63.37 39.01
C LYS A 262 -23.62 62.21 39.89
N GLU A 263 -22.58 62.28 40.72
CA GLU A 263 -21.65 63.35 41.12
C GLU A 263 -20.32 62.68 41.57
N ALA A 264 -19.19 63.40 41.55
CA ALA A 264 -17.92 62.99 42.18
C ALA A 264 -17.75 63.77 43.52
N PRO A 265 -16.76 63.52 44.42
CA PRO A 265 -15.54 62.71 44.26
C PRO A 265 -15.06 61.90 45.50
N LYS A 266 -14.03 61.05 45.33
CA LYS A 266 -12.71 61.20 46.01
C LYS A 266 -11.65 60.22 45.50
N LYS A 267 -10.38 60.61 45.64
CA LYS A 267 -9.17 59.83 45.32
C LYS A 267 -8.77 58.96 46.51
N GLU A 268 -8.09 57.85 46.24
CA GLU A 268 -6.99 57.34 47.06
C GLU A 268 -5.96 56.61 46.18
N GLU A 269 -4.68 56.65 46.58
CA GLU A 269 -3.53 56.18 45.78
C GLU A 269 -3.11 54.74 46.15
N PRO A 270 -2.50 53.97 45.23
CA PRO A 270 -2.08 52.60 45.50
C PRO A 270 -0.80 52.54 46.35
N LYS A 271 -0.78 51.68 47.37
CA LYS A 271 0.44 51.29 48.09
C LYS A 271 1.06 50.02 47.50
N LYS A 272 2.40 50.01 47.49
CA LYS A 272 3.25 48.87 47.12
C LYS A 272 3.30 47.84 48.26
N GLU A 273 3.51 46.57 47.91
CA GLU A 273 4.35 45.65 48.67
C GLU A 273 5.30 44.91 47.71
N GLU A 274 6.46 44.48 48.22
CA GLU A 274 7.65 44.10 47.44
C GLU A 274 7.91 42.58 47.50
N PRO A 275 8.50 41.95 46.45
CA PRO A 275 8.90 40.55 46.48
C PRO A 275 10.34 40.37 47.00
N VAL A 276 10.59 39.34 47.81
CA VAL A 276 11.94 39.02 48.33
C VAL A 276 12.55 37.79 47.65
N ILE A 277 13.42 38.08 46.67
CA ILE A 277 14.75 37.49 46.33
C ILE A 277 15.08 36.01 46.68
N ILE A 278 15.65 35.29 45.69
CA ILE A 278 16.95 34.52 45.66
C ILE A 278 16.80 33.31 44.69
N THR A 279 17.62 33.02 43.67
CA THR A 279 18.80 33.67 43.04
C THR A 279 19.04 33.10 41.62
N THR A 280 19.54 33.89 40.68
CA THR A 280 20.38 33.42 39.55
C THR A 280 21.52 34.43 39.26
N PRO A 281 22.75 34.00 38.88
CA PRO A 281 23.85 34.91 38.56
C PRO A 281 23.75 35.59 37.17
N PRO A 282 24.50 36.69 36.91
CA PRO A 282 24.23 37.61 35.79
C PRO A 282 25.11 37.42 34.53
N PRO A 283 24.78 38.12 33.41
CA PRO A 283 25.45 37.99 32.11
C PRO A 283 26.55 39.05 31.88
N ALA A 284 27.28 38.94 30.76
CA ALA A 284 28.15 39.99 30.22
C ALA A 284 27.94 40.18 28.70
N ALA A 285 28.09 41.42 28.23
CA ALA A 285 27.79 41.88 26.87
C ALA A 285 29.00 42.70 26.29
N PRO A 286 28.92 43.36 25.11
CA PRO A 286 30.01 43.45 24.13
C PRO A 286 30.78 44.80 24.11
N PRO A 287 31.68 45.01 23.12
CA PRO A 287 31.79 46.34 22.48
C PRO A 287 32.02 46.35 20.95
N LYS A 288 32.19 47.57 20.40
CA LYS A 288 32.50 47.97 19.01
C LYS A 288 33.77 48.89 19.01
N THR A 289 34.29 49.54 17.96
CA THR A 289 33.84 49.90 16.58
C THR A 289 35.08 50.12 15.66
N GLU A 290 34.92 50.78 14.49
CA GLU A 290 35.96 51.52 13.71
C GLU A 290 37.05 50.69 12.97
N GLU A 291 37.56 51.05 11.79
CA GLU A 291 37.09 51.92 10.68
C GLU A 291 37.80 51.53 9.35
N LYS A 292 37.45 52.14 8.20
CA LYS A 292 38.07 51.88 6.86
C LYS A 292 39.18 52.90 6.51
N PRO A 293 40.01 52.61 5.49
CA PRO A 293 39.81 53.32 4.21
C PRO A 293 40.00 52.43 2.95
N ALA A 294 39.76 52.98 1.75
CA ALA A 294 39.85 52.28 0.46
C ALA A 294 40.60 53.10 -0.60
N ALA A 295 41.23 52.43 -1.57
CA ALA A 295 41.76 53.03 -2.80
C ALA A 295 41.72 52.03 -3.98
N LYS A 296 41.54 52.54 -5.20
CA LYS A 296 41.51 51.78 -6.47
C LYS A 296 42.79 52.01 -7.28
N GLN A 297 43.18 51.07 -8.14
CA GLN A 297 43.54 51.32 -9.55
C GLN A 297 43.56 50.00 -10.37
N GLU A 298 43.44 50.13 -11.70
CA GLU A 298 43.16 49.02 -12.65
C GLU A 298 44.42 48.64 -13.50
N PRO A 299 44.37 48.17 -14.78
CA PRO A 299 44.64 46.76 -15.14
C PRO A 299 45.71 46.59 -16.26
N ILE A 300 45.89 45.37 -16.78
CA ILE A 300 46.38 44.95 -18.14
C ILE A 300 46.54 43.39 -18.08
N ILE A 301 45.70 42.55 -18.69
CA ILE A 301 45.51 42.14 -20.11
C ILE A 301 46.38 40.89 -20.51
N PRO A 302 45.87 39.93 -21.34
CA PRO A 302 46.20 38.47 -21.33
C PRO A 302 47.08 38.06 -22.55
N PRO A 303 47.16 36.82 -23.15
CA PRO A 303 46.37 35.56 -23.00
C PRO A 303 47.15 34.20 -23.07
N ALA A 304 46.40 33.09 -23.11
CA ALA A 304 46.86 31.72 -23.42
C ALA A 304 47.23 31.53 -24.91
N PRO A 305 47.88 30.40 -25.28
CA PRO A 305 47.14 29.34 -25.99
C PRO A 305 47.59 27.90 -25.64
N ALA A 306 47.19 26.91 -26.46
CA ALA A 306 47.25 25.47 -26.17
C ALA A 306 47.89 24.62 -27.30
N LYS A 307 48.19 23.35 -26.98
CA LYS A 307 48.44 22.17 -27.86
C LYS A 307 49.62 22.19 -28.84
N GLU A 308 50.40 21.09 -28.84
CA GLU A 308 50.67 20.32 -30.08
C GLU A 308 51.09 18.86 -29.80
N GLU A 309 50.96 17.98 -30.81
CA GLU A 309 51.20 16.53 -30.76
C GLU A 309 52.56 16.14 -31.39
N VAL A 310 53.14 14.99 -31.03
CA VAL A 310 54.00 14.20 -31.95
C VAL A 310 53.78 12.68 -31.74
N LYS A 311 53.61 11.93 -32.84
CA LYS A 311 53.52 10.45 -32.90
C LYS A 311 54.84 9.79 -33.34
N LYS A 312 55.01 8.51 -32.98
CA LYS A 312 55.65 7.38 -33.72
C LYS A 312 55.32 6.10 -32.91
N GLU A 313 54.65 5.04 -33.41
CA GLU A 313 55.03 4.05 -34.44
C GLU A 313 56.37 3.33 -34.09
N GLU A 314 56.51 1.99 -34.09
CA GLU A 314 55.84 0.92 -34.86
C GLU A 314 55.44 -0.36 -34.05
N LYS A 315 55.01 -1.44 -34.75
CA LYS A 315 54.38 -2.70 -34.25
C LYS A 315 55.37 -3.94 -34.23
N PRO A 316 54.99 -5.23 -34.52
CA PRO A 316 54.66 -6.27 -33.52
C PRO A 316 55.29 -7.69 -33.73
N VAL A 317 55.23 -8.59 -32.73
CA VAL A 317 55.38 -10.08 -32.87
C VAL A 317 54.56 -10.75 -31.74
N GLN A 318 53.39 -11.37 -31.98
CA GLN A 318 53.11 -12.78 -32.32
C GLN A 318 53.41 -13.85 -31.24
N GLU A 319 52.36 -14.59 -30.84
CA GLU A 319 52.44 -15.94 -30.24
C GLU A 319 52.97 -16.97 -31.27
N PRO A 320 53.43 -18.16 -30.83
CA PRO A 320 52.50 -19.31 -30.80
C PRO A 320 52.69 -20.30 -29.64
N ALA A 321 51.67 -21.14 -29.43
CA ALA A 321 51.59 -22.17 -28.38
C ALA A 321 52.41 -23.45 -28.64
N ALA A 322 52.68 -24.20 -27.57
CA ALA A 322 52.87 -25.67 -27.62
C ALA A 322 52.48 -26.34 -26.30
N LYS A 323 51.87 -27.53 -26.40
CA LYS A 323 51.33 -28.35 -25.29
C LYS A 323 52.42 -29.08 -24.50
N VAL A 324 52.16 -29.35 -23.21
CA VAL A 324 52.48 -30.65 -22.58
C VAL A 324 51.28 -31.08 -21.72
N GLU A 325 50.92 -32.36 -21.79
CA GLU A 325 49.78 -32.96 -21.08
C GLU A 325 50.18 -33.49 -19.68
N THR A 326 49.25 -33.32 -18.72
CA THR A 326 48.90 -34.17 -17.54
C THR A 326 49.81 -35.35 -17.11
N PRO A 327 49.92 -35.65 -15.79
CA PRO A 327 48.74 -36.06 -15.00
C PRO A 327 48.68 -35.68 -13.50
N ALA A 328 47.52 -36.00 -12.91
CA ALA A 328 47.08 -35.61 -11.59
C ALA A 328 47.72 -36.38 -10.41
N ALA A 329 47.83 -35.71 -9.25
CA ALA A 329 47.84 -36.34 -7.93
C ALA A 329 47.31 -35.38 -6.84
N LYS A 330 46.35 -35.88 -6.04
CA LYS A 330 45.74 -35.38 -4.80
C LYS A 330 46.31 -34.11 -4.11
N PRO A 331 45.45 -33.13 -3.74
CA PRO A 331 45.66 -32.30 -2.56
C PRO A 331 45.48 -33.11 -1.27
N GLN A 332 46.26 -32.79 -0.24
CA GLN A 332 46.24 -33.46 1.06
C GLN A 332 45.13 -32.93 1.98
N GLU A 333 44.58 -33.82 2.81
CA GLU A 333 43.75 -33.44 3.96
C GLU A 333 44.57 -32.59 4.94
N LYS A 334 43.95 -31.54 5.49
CA LYS A 334 44.42 -30.89 6.72
C LYS A 334 43.52 -31.32 7.87
N GLU A 335 44.15 -31.69 8.98
CA GLU A 335 43.46 -32.09 10.21
C GLU A 335 42.51 -30.99 10.70
N LEU A 336 41.27 -31.40 11.01
CA LEU A 336 40.34 -30.63 11.81
C LEU A 336 40.64 -30.89 13.29
N GLU A 337 40.97 -29.84 14.04
CA GLU A 337 41.10 -29.94 15.49
C GLU A 337 39.75 -30.29 16.13
N VAL A 338 39.77 -31.28 17.03
CA VAL A 338 38.58 -31.84 17.67
C VAL A 338 38.07 -30.90 18.78
N ILE A 339 37.02 -30.14 18.50
CA ILE A 339 36.23 -29.45 19.52
C ILE A 339 35.12 -30.40 20.01
N LYS A 340 35.01 -30.55 21.33
CA LYS A 340 34.18 -31.58 21.99
C LYS A 340 32.67 -31.36 21.79
N ALA A 341 31.95 -32.47 21.65
CA ALA A 341 30.49 -32.49 21.63
C ALA A 341 29.87 -31.95 22.94
N PRO A 342 28.73 -31.23 22.90
CA PRO A 342 27.95 -30.89 24.08
C PRO A 342 27.36 -32.15 24.75
N GLN A 343 27.28 -32.15 26.08
CA GLN A 343 26.55 -33.19 26.82
C GLN A 343 25.03 -32.93 26.81
N PRO A 344 24.19 -33.97 26.91
CA PRO A 344 22.74 -33.80 26.97
C PRO A 344 22.30 -33.11 28.27
N ILE A 345 21.35 -32.19 28.14
CA ILE A 345 20.68 -31.52 29.28
C ILE A 345 19.66 -32.50 29.86
N PRO A 346 19.60 -32.70 31.20
CA PRO A 346 18.60 -33.57 31.82
C PRO A 346 17.20 -32.93 31.83
N GLU A 347 16.18 -33.75 31.57
CA GLU A 347 14.76 -33.39 31.78
C GLU A 347 14.48 -33.08 33.27
N PRO A 348 13.67 -32.04 33.57
CA PRO A 348 13.13 -31.85 34.91
C PRO A 348 11.85 -32.69 35.11
N GLU A 349 11.82 -33.48 36.18
CA GLU A 349 10.63 -34.20 36.65
C GLU A 349 9.51 -33.23 37.11
N PRO A 350 8.22 -33.64 37.07
CA PRO A 350 7.10 -32.78 37.41
C PRO A 350 6.91 -32.60 38.92
N ALA A 351 6.60 -31.37 39.33
CA ALA A 351 6.28 -30.97 40.71
C ALA A 351 5.02 -30.06 40.72
N PRO A 352 4.33 -29.89 41.87
CA PRO A 352 2.95 -30.34 41.99
C PRO A 352 1.88 -29.32 41.59
N VAL A 353 0.67 -29.83 41.37
CA VAL A 353 -0.56 -29.04 41.21
C VAL A 353 -0.81 -28.21 42.46
N VAL A 354 -1.02 -26.91 42.28
CA VAL A 354 -1.57 -26.00 43.30
C VAL A 354 -2.84 -25.39 42.74
N GLU A 355 -3.92 -25.50 43.50
CA GLU A 355 -5.29 -25.16 43.09
C GLU A 355 -5.48 -23.64 42.90
N GLN A 356 -6.27 -23.26 41.90
CA GLN A 356 -6.90 -21.94 41.86
C GLN A 356 -8.16 -21.97 42.76
N PRO A 357 -8.40 -20.94 43.60
CA PRO A 357 -9.66 -20.85 44.34
C PRO A 357 -10.82 -20.52 43.39
N ALA A 358 -11.97 -21.14 43.62
CA ALA A 358 -13.14 -21.04 42.76
C ALA A 358 -13.73 -19.62 42.72
N ALA A 359 -14.22 -19.23 41.54
CA ALA A 359 -15.23 -18.20 41.36
C ALA A 359 -16.50 -18.87 40.82
N GLU A 360 -17.45 -19.03 41.73
CA GLU A 360 -18.88 -19.38 41.59
C GLU A 360 -19.42 -19.66 40.17
N ALA A 361 -19.92 -20.89 39.99
CA ALA A 361 -20.95 -21.15 39.00
C ALA A 361 -22.25 -20.45 39.43
N TRP A 362 -22.88 -19.75 38.49
CA TRP A 362 -24.24 -19.21 38.65
C TRP A 362 -25.12 -19.87 37.58
N ASP A 363 -26.26 -20.40 38.00
CA ASP A 363 -27.17 -21.16 37.14
C ASP A 363 -27.85 -20.25 36.11
N GLU A 364 -27.66 -20.52 34.81
CA GLU A 364 -28.46 -19.93 33.73
C GLU A 364 -29.50 -20.95 33.23
N ASP A 365 -30.63 -21.03 33.91
CA ASP A 365 -31.84 -21.72 33.44
C ASP A 365 -33.12 -20.98 33.91
N GLU A 366 -33.21 -19.68 33.62
CA GLU A 366 -34.51 -19.02 33.41
C GLU A 366 -34.50 -18.27 32.06
N ALA A 367 -35.42 -18.66 31.18
CA ALA A 367 -35.45 -18.19 29.81
C ALA A 367 -36.08 -16.79 29.64
N VAL A 368 -35.60 -16.05 28.63
CA VAL A 368 -36.37 -15.52 27.48
C VAL A 368 -35.60 -14.34 26.86
N ILE A 369 -34.70 -14.66 25.92
CA ILE A 369 -34.47 -13.89 24.69
C ILE A 369 -34.24 -14.95 23.59
N GLU A 370 -34.92 -14.81 22.44
CA GLU A 370 -34.80 -15.76 21.33
C GLU A 370 -33.39 -15.78 20.72
N GLY A 371 -32.99 -16.93 20.17
CA GLY A 371 -31.60 -17.24 19.85
C GLY A 371 -30.92 -16.27 18.89
N ALA A 372 -29.82 -15.67 19.32
CA ALA A 372 -28.95 -14.86 18.46
C ALA A 372 -28.19 -15.74 17.47
N LEU A 373 -28.33 -15.41 16.19
CA LEU A 373 -27.63 -16.02 15.05
C LEU A 373 -26.10 -15.92 15.23
N VAL A 374 -25.39 -17.05 15.17
CA VAL A 374 -23.91 -17.06 15.34
C VAL A 374 -23.23 -16.94 13.99
N VAL A 375 -23.13 -15.69 13.50
CA VAL A 375 -22.50 -15.38 12.21
C VAL A 375 -21.01 -15.74 12.23
N LYS A 376 -20.59 -16.69 11.38
CA LYS A 376 -19.19 -17.04 11.15
C LYS A 376 -18.61 -16.25 9.98
N LYS A 377 -17.37 -15.80 10.10
CA LYS A 377 -16.71 -14.95 9.09
C LYS A 377 -16.51 -15.65 7.74
N GLU A 378 -16.30 -16.96 7.79
CA GLU A 378 -16.05 -17.84 6.66
C GLU A 378 -17.35 -18.14 5.88
N GLU A 379 -18.52 -17.91 6.50
CA GLU A 379 -19.83 -18.14 5.89
C GLU A 379 -20.40 -16.89 5.21
N ILE A 380 -19.67 -15.77 5.19
CA ILE A 380 -20.11 -14.50 4.62
C ILE A 380 -19.77 -14.41 3.13
N PHE A 381 -20.77 -14.15 2.28
CA PHE A 381 -20.61 -14.02 0.82
C PHE A 381 -21.26 -12.75 0.27
N PRO A 382 -20.71 -12.17 -0.82
CA PRO A 382 -21.35 -11.08 -1.53
C PRO A 382 -22.39 -11.65 -2.50
N LEU A 383 -23.51 -10.94 -2.67
CA LEU A 383 -24.56 -11.30 -3.61
C LEU A 383 -25.03 -10.08 -4.37
N VAL A 384 -24.86 -10.10 -5.70
CA VAL A 384 -25.33 -9.04 -6.57
C VAL A 384 -26.83 -9.16 -6.79
N ARG A 385 -27.53 -8.04 -6.58
CA ARG A 385 -28.98 -7.90 -6.70
C ARG A 385 -29.33 -6.55 -7.31
N THR A 386 -30.57 -6.40 -7.74
CA THR A 386 -31.07 -5.10 -8.24
C THR A 386 -31.20 -4.11 -7.08
N THR A 387 -31.02 -2.82 -7.37
CA THR A 387 -31.30 -1.77 -6.39
C THR A 387 -32.75 -1.80 -5.93
N ALA A 388 -33.70 -2.13 -6.81
CA ALA A 388 -35.11 -2.35 -6.45
C ALA A 388 -35.29 -3.48 -5.41
N PHE A 389 -34.66 -4.64 -5.60
CA PHE A 389 -34.69 -5.73 -4.61
C PHE A 389 -34.11 -5.31 -3.26
N ILE A 390 -33.04 -4.50 -3.27
CA ILE A 390 -32.41 -3.96 -2.05
C ILE A 390 -33.34 -2.97 -1.34
N GLU A 391 -34.01 -2.07 -2.07
CA GLU A 391 -35.00 -1.14 -1.49
C GLU A 391 -36.25 -1.85 -0.96
N ASP A 392 -36.66 -2.98 -1.56
CA ASP A 392 -37.70 -3.84 -1.00
C ASP A 392 -37.23 -4.55 0.28
N LEU A 393 -36.04 -5.17 0.26
CA LEU A 393 -35.48 -5.89 1.41
C LEU A 393 -35.25 -4.98 2.63
N LYS A 394 -34.92 -3.70 2.42
CA LYS A 394 -34.81 -2.70 3.49
C LYS A 394 -36.10 -2.44 4.27
N LYS A 395 -37.27 -2.76 3.71
CA LYS A 395 -38.56 -2.61 4.41
C LYS A 395 -38.68 -3.62 5.55
N ASP A 396 -38.10 -4.80 5.34
CA ASP A 396 -38.05 -5.88 6.33
C ASP A 396 -36.77 -5.81 7.19
N ILE A 397 -35.66 -5.29 6.64
CA ILE A 397 -34.36 -5.15 7.33
C ILE A 397 -33.86 -3.68 7.24
N PRO A 398 -34.32 -2.77 8.12
CA PRO A 398 -34.04 -1.33 8.01
C PRO A 398 -32.57 -0.93 8.13
N ASP A 399 -31.73 -1.75 8.77
CA ASP A 399 -30.28 -1.53 8.92
C ASP A 399 -29.43 -2.51 8.09
N LEU A 400 -29.99 -3.01 6.98
CA LEU A 400 -29.31 -3.84 5.97
C LEU A 400 -27.99 -3.22 5.49
N ILE A 401 -26.95 -4.06 5.43
CA ILE A 401 -25.67 -3.73 4.82
C ILE A 401 -25.70 -4.02 3.32
N TYR A 402 -25.39 -3.00 2.54
CA TYR A 402 -25.26 -3.09 1.09
C TYR A 402 -24.31 -2.00 0.54
N GLU A 403 -23.82 -2.21 -0.67
CA GLU A 403 -23.15 -1.18 -1.49
C GLU A 403 -23.80 -1.10 -2.88
N ASN A 404 -23.87 0.10 -3.47
CA ASN A 404 -24.28 0.25 -4.86
C ASN A 404 -23.08 0.02 -5.79
N ILE A 405 -23.25 -0.81 -6.82
CA ILE A 405 -22.28 -0.99 -7.91
C ILE A 405 -22.51 0.08 -8.98
N ASN A 406 -23.78 0.33 -9.32
CA ASN A 406 -24.23 1.44 -10.15
C ASN A 406 -25.68 1.82 -9.77
N SER A 407 -26.43 2.47 -10.66
CA SER A 407 -27.83 2.87 -10.40
C SER A 407 -28.83 1.70 -10.37
N GLU A 408 -28.45 0.54 -10.92
CA GLU A 408 -29.33 -0.62 -11.13
C GLU A 408 -28.90 -1.83 -10.31
N LEU A 409 -27.60 -1.99 -10.08
CA LEU A 409 -27.01 -3.11 -9.35
C LEU A 409 -26.41 -2.65 -8.02
N GLY A 410 -26.63 -3.47 -6.99
CA GLY A 410 -25.94 -3.39 -5.71
C GLY A 410 -25.49 -4.77 -5.24
N VAL A 411 -24.65 -4.78 -4.21
CA VAL A 411 -24.21 -5.99 -3.50
C VAL A 411 -24.75 -5.96 -2.07
N ILE A 412 -25.36 -7.07 -1.66
CA ILE A 412 -25.67 -7.36 -0.25
C ILE A 412 -24.71 -8.44 0.26
N TYR A 413 -24.56 -8.54 1.57
CA TYR A 413 -23.73 -9.57 2.20
C TYR A 413 -24.62 -10.56 2.95
N LEU A 414 -24.49 -11.86 2.67
CA LEU A 414 -25.29 -12.91 3.31
C LEU A 414 -24.44 -13.90 4.11
N VAL A 415 -25.07 -14.57 5.07
CA VAL A 415 -24.55 -15.77 5.72
C VAL A 415 -25.08 -17.00 4.97
N ARG A 416 -24.19 -17.77 4.35
CA ARG A 416 -24.52 -18.82 3.36
C ARG A 416 -25.53 -19.84 3.86
N ASN A 417 -25.33 -20.37 5.06
CA ASN A 417 -26.14 -21.48 5.58
C ASN A 417 -27.51 -21.04 6.09
N GLU A 418 -27.65 -19.76 6.48
CA GLU A 418 -28.83 -19.23 7.16
C GLU A 418 -29.68 -18.35 6.25
N LYS A 419 -29.15 -17.93 5.08
CA LYS A 419 -29.77 -17.01 4.10
C LYS A 419 -30.13 -15.64 4.67
N VAL A 420 -29.60 -15.30 5.85
CA VAL A 420 -29.77 -13.99 6.48
C VAL A 420 -28.82 -12.99 5.82
N SER A 421 -29.33 -11.79 5.53
CA SER A 421 -28.51 -10.67 5.05
C SER A 421 -27.98 -9.88 6.24
N LEU A 422 -26.71 -9.49 6.20
CA LEU A 422 -26.04 -8.83 7.32
C LEU A 422 -26.61 -7.44 7.61
N THR A 423 -26.71 -7.14 8.90
CA THR A 423 -27.17 -5.87 9.46
C THR A 423 -26.00 -5.06 10.02
N GLN A 424 -26.24 -3.76 10.23
CA GLN A 424 -25.27 -2.88 10.89
C GLN A 424 -25.05 -3.27 12.37
N GLY A 425 -25.92 -4.11 12.96
CA GLY A 425 -25.66 -4.83 14.20
C GLY A 425 -24.58 -5.89 14.06
N ASP A 426 -24.72 -6.81 13.09
CA ASP A 426 -23.80 -7.94 12.88
C ASP A 426 -22.36 -7.49 12.63
N LEU A 427 -22.19 -6.45 11.81
CA LEU A 427 -20.87 -5.88 11.50
C LEU A 427 -20.12 -5.40 12.75
N LYS A 428 -20.84 -4.80 13.73
CA LYS A 428 -20.27 -4.40 15.01
C LYS A 428 -19.88 -5.62 15.86
N SER A 429 -20.75 -6.62 15.92
CA SER A 429 -20.50 -7.88 16.64
C SER A 429 -19.27 -8.61 16.10
N LEU A 430 -19.11 -8.65 14.77
CA LEU A 430 -17.96 -9.24 14.06
C LEU A 430 -16.67 -8.41 14.17
N ARG A 431 -16.76 -7.17 14.67
CA ARG A 431 -15.69 -6.16 14.71
C ARG A 431 -15.04 -5.94 13.33
N LEU A 432 -15.86 -5.81 12.31
CA LEU A 432 -15.44 -5.49 10.95
C LEU A 432 -15.89 -4.06 10.61
N ASP A 433 -15.23 -3.44 9.63
CA ASP A 433 -15.78 -2.32 8.87
C ASP A 433 -16.24 -2.79 7.48
N MET A 434 -16.80 -1.89 6.66
CA MET A 434 -17.31 -2.22 5.33
C MET A 434 -16.20 -2.74 4.37
N LEU A 435 -14.99 -2.21 4.46
CA LEU A 435 -13.88 -2.60 3.58
C LEU A 435 -13.34 -3.98 3.99
N ALA A 436 -13.19 -4.21 5.29
CA ALA A 436 -12.83 -5.53 5.83
C ALA A 436 -13.90 -6.59 5.52
N LEU A 437 -15.19 -6.24 5.64
CA LEU A 437 -16.31 -7.11 5.24
C LEU A 437 -16.25 -7.45 3.75
N LYS A 438 -16.08 -6.46 2.88
CA LYS A 438 -15.98 -6.64 1.43
C LYS A 438 -14.82 -7.57 1.04
N SER A 439 -13.65 -7.30 1.61
CA SER A 439 -12.43 -8.12 1.39
C SER A 439 -12.64 -9.56 1.84
N LEU A 440 -13.18 -9.77 3.05
CA LEU A 440 -13.52 -11.09 3.59
C LEU A 440 -14.52 -11.84 2.69
N ALA A 441 -15.62 -11.19 2.31
CA ALA A 441 -16.68 -11.80 1.51
C ALA A 441 -16.18 -12.19 0.11
N VAL A 442 -15.40 -11.32 -0.54
CA VAL A 442 -14.76 -11.62 -1.84
C VAL A 442 -13.73 -12.76 -1.70
N SER A 443 -12.92 -12.76 -0.63
CA SER A 443 -11.98 -13.85 -0.35
C SER A 443 -12.70 -15.19 -0.15
N ASN A 444 -13.79 -15.23 0.62
CA ASN A 444 -14.61 -16.41 0.78
C ASN A 444 -15.18 -16.89 -0.57
N LEU A 445 -15.70 -15.97 -1.40
CA LEU A 445 -16.22 -16.30 -2.73
C LEU A 445 -15.16 -16.99 -3.61
N ILE A 446 -13.96 -16.43 -3.68
CA ILE A 446 -12.85 -16.97 -4.48
C ILE A 446 -12.37 -18.33 -3.93
N ASN A 447 -12.23 -18.45 -2.61
CA ASN A 447 -11.61 -19.62 -1.97
C ASN A 447 -12.56 -20.82 -1.78
N GLN A 448 -13.88 -20.59 -1.76
CA GLN A 448 -14.87 -21.61 -1.40
C GLN A 448 -15.93 -21.92 -2.46
N ILE A 449 -15.96 -21.20 -3.59
CA ILE A 449 -16.79 -21.57 -4.75
C ILE A 449 -15.89 -22.13 -5.84
N GLU A 450 -16.23 -23.33 -6.31
CA GLU A 450 -15.66 -23.85 -7.54
C GLU A 450 -16.26 -23.13 -8.74
N VAL A 451 -15.38 -22.67 -9.65
CA VAL A 451 -15.76 -21.86 -10.80
C VAL A 451 -15.20 -22.46 -12.08
N GLY A 452 -16.06 -22.63 -13.08
CA GLY A 452 -15.73 -22.93 -14.46
C GLY A 452 -15.80 -21.69 -15.36
N VAL A 453 -15.08 -21.73 -16.48
CA VAL A 453 -15.35 -20.85 -17.62
C VAL A 453 -15.68 -21.72 -18.82
N GLU A 454 -16.78 -21.42 -19.48
CA GLU A 454 -17.07 -21.95 -20.81
C GLU A 454 -16.64 -20.89 -21.84
N GLU A 455 -15.69 -21.25 -22.71
CA GLU A 455 -15.14 -20.39 -23.75
C GLU A 455 -15.65 -20.81 -25.15
N GLU A 456 -16.14 -19.85 -25.93
CA GLU A 456 -16.52 -20.04 -27.34
C GLU A 456 -15.93 -18.89 -28.19
N GLY A 457 -14.61 -18.92 -28.40
CA GLY A 457 -13.89 -17.82 -29.04
C GLY A 457 -13.85 -16.58 -28.15
N ASN A 458 -14.24 -15.41 -28.67
CA ASN A 458 -14.28 -14.16 -27.89
C ASN A 458 -15.51 -14.05 -26.95
N ARG A 459 -16.02 -15.18 -26.46
CA ARG A 459 -17.21 -15.29 -25.60
C ARG A 459 -16.90 -16.19 -24.42
N TYR A 460 -17.26 -15.73 -23.23
CA TYR A 460 -16.99 -16.47 -21.99
C TYR A 460 -18.24 -16.47 -21.12
N THR A 461 -18.52 -17.60 -20.48
CA THR A 461 -19.57 -17.75 -19.46
C THR A 461 -18.94 -18.23 -18.16
N ILE A 462 -19.20 -17.52 -17.06
CA ILE A 462 -18.78 -17.95 -15.71
C ILE A 462 -19.84 -18.91 -15.15
N VAL A 463 -19.40 -20.06 -14.64
CA VAL A 463 -20.26 -21.10 -14.05
C VAL A 463 -19.80 -21.34 -12.60
N ALA A 464 -20.66 -21.15 -11.60
CA ALA A 464 -20.28 -21.01 -10.19
C ALA A 464 -21.40 -21.44 -9.19
N ASP A 465 -21.50 -22.76 -8.93
CA ASP A 465 -22.49 -23.40 -8.03
C ASP A 465 -23.98 -23.09 -8.34
N GLY A 466 -24.28 -22.50 -9.51
CA GLY A 466 -25.64 -22.14 -9.93
C GLY A 466 -26.29 -21.05 -9.08
N LYS A 467 -25.50 -20.29 -8.31
CA LYS A 467 -26.00 -19.27 -7.36
C LYS A 467 -25.18 -17.99 -7.31
N PHE A 468 -23.87 -18.07 -7.55
CA PHE A 468 -22.89 -17.02 -7.27
C PHE A 468 -22.26 -16.41 -8.52
N GLU A 469 -22.67 -16.82 -9.73
CA GLU A 469 -22.17 -16.33 -11.01
C GLU A 469 -22.24 -14.79 -11.08
N ALA A 470 -23.38 -14.19 -10.73
CA ALA A 470 -23.52 -12.73 -10.68
C ALA A 470 -22.62 -12.07 -9.61
N SER A 471 -22.25 -12.79 -8.54
CA SER A 471 -21.36 -12.29 -7.49
C SER A 471 -19.92 -12.11 -7.96
N PHE A 472 -19.49 -12.78 -9.04
CA PHE A 472 -18.15 -12.56 -9.60
C PHE A 472 -17.95 -11.16 -10.19
N LEU A 473 -19.02 -10.38 -10.39
CA LEU A 473 -18.92 -8.95 -10.73
C LEU A 473 -18.13 -8.13 -9.71
N VAL A 474 -18.17 -8.46 -8.41
CA VAL A 474 -17.42 -7.72 -7.38
C VAL A 474 -15.98 -8.21 -7.20
N VAL A 475 -15.55 -9.24 -7.94
CA VAL A 475 -14.17 -9.73 -7.95
C VAL A 475 -13.36 -8.88 -8.93
N SER A 476 -12.82 -7.75 -8.46
CA SER A 476 -12.09 -6.79 -9.31
C SER A 476 -10.92 -7.41 -10.09
N GLU A 477 -10.32 -8.46 -9.54
CA GLU A 477 -9.17 -9.17 -10.10
C GLU A 477 -9.54 -9.98 -11.37
N LEU A 478 -10.81 -10.33 -11.56
CA LEU A 478 -11.29 -11.01 -12.76
C LEU A 478 -11.19 -10.12 -14.01
N TRP A 479 -11.28 -8.80 -13.84
CA TRP A 479 -11.50 -7.83 -14.92
C TRP A 479 -10.21 -7.30 -15.56
N SER A 480 -9.29 -8.19 -15.92
CA SER A 480 -8.07 -7.88 -16.67
C SER A 480 -8.09 -8.48 -18.09
N LYS A 481 -7.21 -8.01 -18.97
CA LYS A 481 -7.01 -8.61 -20.30
C LYS A 481 -6.24 -9.93 -20.27
N ASP A 482 -5.47 -10.15 -19.21
CA ASP A 482 -4.73 -11.39 -19.00
C ASP A 482 -5.67 -12.53 -18.56
N ASN A 483 -6.73 -12.19 -17.81
CA ASN A 483 -7.76 -13.13 -17.37
C ASN A 483 -8.93 -13.27 -18.38
N ILE A 484 -9.23 -12.21 -19.14
CA ILE A 484 -10.30 -12.17 -20.15
C ILE A 484 -9.70 -11.60 -21.46
N PRO A 485 -9.05 -12.44 -22.28
CA PRO A 485 -8.38 -12.01 -23.50
C PRO A 485 -9.40 -11.79 -24.63
N VAL A 486 -10.07 -10.63 -24.59
CA VAL A 486 -11.01 -10.18 -25.63
C VAL A 486 -10.53 -8.90 -26.31
N GLU A 487 -10.89 -8.70 -27.57
CA GLU A 487 -10.61 -7.44 -28.28
C GLU A 487 -11.54 -6.29 -27.84
N GLY A 488 -11.03 -5.04 -27.87
CA GLY A 488 -11.78 -3.87 -27.42
C GLY A 488 -11.88 -3.77 -25.89
N THR A 489 -13.00 -3.27 -25.37
CA THR A 489 -13.27 -3.21 -23.91
C THR A 489 -14.09 -4.42 -23.45
N ILE A 490 -13.89 -4.84 -22.19
CA ILE A 490 -14.61 -5.98 -21.61
C ILE A 490 -16.06 -5.57 -21.41
N THR A 491 -16.97 -6.29 -22.05
CA THR A 491 -18.42 -6.11 -21.94
C THR A 491 -19.01 -7.32 -21.22
N VAL A 492 -19.83 -7.08 -20.20
CA VAL A 492 -20.47 -8.12 -19.39
C VAL A 492 -21.98 -7.99 -19.43
N GLY A 493 -22.66 -9.12 -19.28
CA GLY A 493 -24.10 -9.21 -19.11
C GLY A 493 -24.44 -10.08 -17.91
N VAL A 494 -25.34 -9.60 -17.05
CA VAL A 494 -25.76 -10.29 -15.82
C VAL A 494 -27.29 -10.46 -15.80
N PRO A 495 -27.84 -11.35 -16.64
CA PRO A 495 -29.29 -11.51 -16.78
C PRO A 495 -29.96 -12.13 -15.55
N ALA A 496 -29.24 -12.95 -14.81
CA ALA A 496 -29.76 -13.72 -13.68
C ALA A 496 -28.71 -13.84 -12.58
N ASN A 497 -29.12 -14.23 -11.37
CA ASN A 497 -28.16 -14.47 -10.29
C ASN A 497 -27.14 -15.57 -10.62
N ASN A 498 -27.54 -16.52 -11.48
CA ASN A 498 -26.80 -17.71 -11.86
C ASN A 498 -26.22 -17.66 -13.28
N VAL A 499 -26.15 -16.47 -13.89
CA VAL A 499 -25.62 -16.30 -15.25
C VAL A 499 -24.78 -15.03 -15.32
N LEU A 500 -23.51 -15.18 -15.72
CA LEU A 500 -22.60 -14.07 -16.01
C LEU A 500 -21.91 -14.34 -17.36
N LEU A 501 -22.20 -13.48 -18.33
CA LEU A 501 -21.75 -13.57 -19.72
C LEU A 501 -20.74 -12.46 -20.01
N ILE A 502 -19.73 -12.73 -20.81
CA ILE A 502 -18.60 -11.82 -21.08
C ILE A 502 -18.21 -11.88 -22.55
N THR A 503 -17.90 -10.73 -23.16
CA THR A 503 -17.31 -10.62 -24.50
C THR A 503 -16.50 -9.33 -24.68
N GLY A 504 -15.89 -9.15 -25.85
CA GLY A 504 -15.18 -7.93 -26.26
C GLY A 504 -16.03 -7.01 -27.12
N SER A 505 -15.93 -5.69 -26.89
CA SER A 505 -16.71 -4.70 -27.64
C SER A 505 -16.27 -4.50 -29.10
N ALA A 506 -15.12 -5.05 -29.51
CA ALA A 506 -14.59 -4.88 -30.87
C ALA A 506 -15.32 -5.69 -31.97
N HIS A 507 -16.09 -6.71 -31.62
CA HIS A 507 -16.74 -7.59 -32.60
C HIS A 507 -18.27 -7.43 -32.59
N PRO A 508 -18.88 -6.86 -33.67
CA PRO A 508 -20.33 -6.68 -33.74
C PRO A 508 -21.13 -7.98 -33.66
N ALA A 509 -20.57 -9.11 -34.11
CA ALA A 509 -21.23 -10.41 -34.02
C ALA A 509 -21.38 -10.89 -32.57
N ASP A 510 -20.33 -10.77 -31.76
CA ASP A 510 -20.34 -11.21 -30.36
C ASP A 510 -21.12 -10.22 -29.48
N MET A 511 -21.06 -8.92 -29.79
CA MET A 511 -21.94 -7.92 -29.20
C MET A 511 -23.42 -8.15 -29.51
N ASN A 512 -23.77 -8.70 -30.68
CA ASN A 512 -25.15 -9.08 -31.00
C ASN A 512 -25.57 -10.39 -30.33
N TRP A 513 -24.63 -11.35 -30.19
CA TRP A 513 -24.84 -12.58 -29.44
C TRP A 513 -25.12 -12.29 -27.96
N ILE A 514 -24.28 -11.49 -27.28
CA ILE A 514 -24.44 -11.24 -25.84
C ILE A 514 -25.74 -10.48 -25.56
N ARG A 515 -26.15 -9.52 -26.42
CA ARG A 515 -27.48 -8.86 -26.32
C ARG A 515 -28.63 -9.87 -26.34
N HIS A 516 -28.64 -10.79 -27.31
CA HIS A 516 -29.68 -11.81 -27.41
C HIS A 516 -29.64 -12.77 -26.23
N ARG A 517 -28.46 -13.24 -25.83
CA ARG A 517 -28.32 -14.23 -24.75
C ARG A 517 -28.68 -13.64 -23.38
N VAL A 518 -28.35 -12.37 -23.12
CA VAL A 518 -28.78 -11.64 -21.93
C VAL A 518 -30.29 -11.48 -21.92
N ALA A 519 -30.89 -10.92 -22.98
CA ALA A 519 -32.35 -10.73 -23.05
C ALA A 519 -33.12 -12.05 -22.87
N GLN A 520 -32.65 -13.13 -23.50
CA GLN A 520 -33.25 -14.47 -23.35
C GLN A 520 -33.12 -14.98 -21.90
N ALA A 521 -31.90 -15.02 -21.36
CA ALA A 521 -31.65 -15.56 -20.02
C ALA A 521 -32.32 -14.73 -18.91
N TYR A 522 -32.55 -13.43 -19.14
CA TYR A 522 -33.27 -12.56 -18.22
C TYR A 522 -34.75 -12.96 -18.14
N VAL A 523 -35.38 -13.21 -19.30
CA VAL A 523 -36.80 -13.65 -19.39
C VAL A 523 -36.99 -15.09 -18.89
N GLU A 524 -35.99 -15.96 -19.07
CA GLU A 524 -36.01 -17.36 -18.61
C GLU A 524 -35.71 -17.51 -17.10
N SER A 525 -35.29 -16.45 -16.41
CA SER A 525 -34.82 -16.52 -15.02
C SER A 525 -35.92 -16.42 -13.96
N ASN A 526 -35.81 -17.24 -12.92
CA ASN A 526 -36.60 -17.12 -11.69
C ASN A 526 -36.10 -15.99 -10.77
N ILE A 527 -34.87 -15.52 -10.95
CA ILE A 527 -34.26 -14.42 -10.19
C ILE A 527 -33.52 -13.51 -11.21
N PRO A 528 -34.27 -12.68 -11.97
CA PRO A 528 -33.70 -11.76 -12.93
C PRO A 528 -32.85 -10.68 -12.23
N ILE A 529 -31.80 -10.23 -12.91
CA ILE A 529 -30.88 -9.19 -12.41
C ILE A 529 -30.87 -7.98 -13.36
N SER A 530 -30.37 -8.10 -14.59
CA SER A 530 -30.39 -6.99 -15.56
C SER A 530 -30.45 -7.48 -17.01
N ASP A 531 -31.35 -6.91 -17.82
CA ASP A 531 -31.40 -7.15 -19.26
C ASP A 531 -30.36 -6.32 -20.05
N LYS A 532 -29.55 -5.52 -19.35
CA LYS A 532 -28.54 -4.62 -19.94
C LYS A 532 -27.16 -5.24 -20.02
N LEU A 533 -26.34 -4.60 -20.85
CA LEU A 533 -24.91 -4.82 -20.89
C LEU A 533 -24.18 -3.74 -20.09
N PHE A 534 -23.03 -4.10 -19.55
CA PHE A 534 -22.16 -3.19 -18.81
C PHE A 534 -20.75 -3.26 -19.38
N GLU A 535 -20.11 -2.11 -19.55
CA GLU A 535 -18.69 -2.02 -19.85
C GLU A 535 -17.89 -1.98 -18.55
N VAL A 536 -16.84 -2.79 -18.45
CA VAL A 536 -15.95 -2.78 -17.29
C VAL A 536 -14.79 -1.82 -17.54
N LYS A 537 -14.66 -0.81 -16.67
CA LYS A 537 -13.55 0.15 -16.68
C LYS A 537 -12.90 0.23 -15.30
N GLY A 538 -11.78 -0.49 -15.14
CA GLY A 538 -11.17 -0.70 -13.83
C GLY A 538 -12.16 -1.38 -12.89
N ASN A 539 -12.42 -0.78 -11.73
CA ASN A 539 -13.36 -1.32 -10.75
C ASN A 539 -14.83 -0.87 -10.96
N SER A 540 -15.13 -0.20 -12.08
CA SER A 540 -16.46 0.35 -12.37
C SER A 540 -17.20 -0.45 -13.45
N LEU A 541 -18.45 -0.81 -13.20
CA LEU A 541 -19.40 -1.30 -14.21
C LEU A 541 -20.29 -0.17 -14.71
N ILE A 542 -20.05 0.26 -15.94
CA ILE A 542 -20.79 1.35 -16.59
C ILE A 542 -21.90 0.72 -17.45
N PRO A 543 -23.20 1.00 -17.20
CA PRO A 543 -24.27 0.56 -18.09
C PRO A 543 -24.03 1.08 -19.51
N LEU A 544 -24.19 0.20 -20.50
CA LEU A 544 -24.20 0.59 -21.90
C LEU A 544 -25.61 1.06 -22.29
N ASP A 545 -25.74 2.33 -22.65
CA ASP A 545 -26.91 2.82 -23.37
C ASP A 545 -26.98 2.12 -24.74
N ILE A 546 -28.15 1.55 -25.07
CA ILE A 546 -28.41 0.75 -26.29
C ILE A 546 -29.14 1.60 -27.33
#